data_AF-A0A0D8BBE2-F1
#
_entry.id   AF-A0A0D8BBE2-F1
#
_cell.length_a   1.000
_cell.length_b   1.000
_cell.length_c   1.000
_cell.angle_alpha   90.00
_cell.angle_beta   90.00
_cell.angle_gamma   90.00
#
_symmetry.space_group_name_H-M   'P 1'
#
loop_
_entity.id
_entity.type
_entity.pdbx_description
1 polymer ?
#
loop_
_entity_poly.entity_id
_entity_poly.type
_entity_poly.pdbx_seq_one_letter_code
_entity_poly.pdbx_strand_id
1 'polypeptide(L)'
;MDQRRNCYVQLNANDRNYRDAMLAYAYALKAESAGEAEAAEVAAARRAQRDSRAEAQMTASDEVLNSEGGINAQLTEAYRLLKQIERASDANTREPLLEEVIELLDEIILMMSRMRAIMRIELAITDRSPFED
;
A
#
# COMPACT_ATOMS: atom_id res chain seq x y z
N MET A 1 11.96 5.86 -21.91
CA MET A 1 10.71 6.47 -21.40
C MET A 1 9.64 5.43 -21.11
N ASP A 2 9.39 4.49 -22.04
CA ASP A 2 8.31 3.50 -21.87
C ASP A 2 8.53 2.50 -20.71
N GLN A 3 9.77 2.05 -20.48
CA GLN A 3 10.10 1.17 -19.36
C GLN A 3 9.82 1.82 -17.99
N ARG A 4 10.32 3.05 -17.79
CA ARG A 4 10.10 3.82 -16.54
C ARG A 4 8.62 4.12 -16.32
N ARG A 5 7.90 4.50 -17.39
CA ARG A 5 6.44 4.69 -17.33
C ARG A 5 5.71 3.41 -16.92
N ASN A 6 6.05 2.27 -17.51
CA ASN A 6 5.45 0.98 -17.17
C ASN A 6 5.75 0.59 -15.72
N CYS A 7 7.00 0.74 -15.28
CA CYS A 7 7.40 0.53 -13.89
C CYS A 7 6.55 1.36 -12.92
N TYR A 8 6.33 2.65 -13.21
CA TYR A 8 5.52 3.53 -12.35
C TYR A 8 4.04 3.14 -12.35
N VAL A 9 3.51 2.69 -13.48
CA VAL A 9 2.13 2.19 -13.56
C VAL A 9 1.96 0.95 -12.69
N GLN A 10 2.87 -0.03 -12.80
CA GLN A 10 2.80 -1.28 -12.02
C GLN A 10 2.96 -1.03 -10.52
N LEU A 11 3.93 -0.22 -10.12
CA LEU A 11 4.14 0.13 -8.71
C LEU A 11 2.89 0.79 -8.11
N ASN A 12 2.31 1.78 -8.79
CA ASN A 12 1.08 2.43 -8.32
C ASN A 12 -0.11 1.49 -8.24
N ALA A 13 -0.28 0.63 -9.24
CA ALA A 13 -1.39 -0.31 -9.30
C ALA A 13 -1.29 -1.34 -8.16
N ASN A 14 -0.11 -1.89 -7.93
CA ASN A 14 0.08 -2.95 -6.94
C ASN A 14 0.13 -2.43 -5.50
N ASP A 15 0.71 -1.25 -5.24
CA ASP A 15 0.59 -0.63 -3.92
C ASP A 15 -0.89 -0.37 -3.58
N ARG A 16 -1.68 0.11 -4.55
CA ARG A 16 -3.12 0.38 -4.34
C ARG A 16 -3.87 -0.91 -4.11
N ASN A 17 -3.64 -1.92 -4.95
CA ASN A 17 -4.29 -3.22 -4.82
C ASN A 17 -3.99 -3.85 -3.47
N TYR A 18 -2.75 -3.78 -3.00
CA TYR A 18 -2.37 -4.33 -1.70
C TYR A 18 -3.02 -3.59 -0.54
N ARG A 19 -3.06 -2.24 -0.59
CA ARG A 19 -3.82 -1.42 0.36
C ARG A 19 -5.30 -1.81 0.39
N ASP A 20 -5.93 -1.88 -0.78
CA ASP A 20 -7.38 -2.11 -0.89
C ASP A 20 -7.76 -3.53 -0.47
N ALA A 21 -6.92 -4.54 -0.78
CA ALA A 21 -7.09 -5.90 -0.29
C ALA A 21 -7.01 -5.97 1.25
N MET A 22 -6.04 -5.27 1.86
CA MET A 22 -5.94 -5.18 3.32
C MET A 22 -7.14 -4.48 3.95
N LEU A 23 -7.63 -3.40 3.33
CA LEU A 23 -8.81 -2.66 3.82
C LEU A 23 -10.08 -3.52 3.75
N ALA A 24 -10.29 -4.22 2.64
CA ALA A 24 -11.40 -5.15 2.48
C ALA A 24 -11.32 -6.27 3.54
N TYR A 25 -10.13 -6.80 3.78
CA TYR A 25 -9.94 -7.82 4.81
C TYR A 25 -10.20 -7.30 6.23
N ALA A 26 -9.75 -6.08 6.55
CA ALA A 26 -10.03 -5.43 7.84
C ALA A 26 -11.55 -5.27 8.06
N TYR A 27 -12.29 -4.82 7.06
CA TYR A 27 -13.76 -4.72 7.17
C TYR A 27 -14.44 -6.08 7.29
N ALA A 28 -13.97 -7.11 6.58
CA ALA A 28 -14.49 -8.46 6.71
C ALA A 28 -14.23 -9.02 8.13
N LEU A 29 -13.06 -8.75 8.72
CA LEU A 29 -12.72 -9.11 10.09
C LEU A 29 -13.61 -8.38 11.11
N LYS A 30 -13.92 -7.10 10.87
CA LYS A 30 -14.84 -6.31 11.70
C LYS A 30 -16.28 -6.82 11.64
N ALA A 31 -16.72 -7.30 10.48
CA ALA A 31 -18.05 -7.86 10.26
C ALA A 31 -18.15 -9.37 10.63
N GLU A 32 -17.09 -9.96 11.21
CA GLU A 32 -17.00 -11.40 11.51
C GLU A 32 -17.31 -12.32 10.31
N SER A 33 -17.01 -11.82 9.11
CA SER A 33 -17.28 -12.50 7.82
C SER A 33 -16.01 -12.85 7.05
N ALA A 34 -14.84 -12.50 7.58
CA ALA A 34 -13.55 -12.81 7.00
C ALA A 34 -13.34 -14.32 6.85
N GLY A 35 -12.97 -14.74 5.64
CA GLY A 35 -12.63 -16.11 5.32
C GLY A 35 -11.24 -16.26 4.71
N GLU A 36 -10.96 -17.47 4.21
CA GLU A 36 -9.71 -17.81 3.53
C GLU A 36 -9.53 -17.03 2.22
N ALA A 37 -10.63 -16.62 1.58
CA ALA A 37 -10.60 -15.89 0.32
C ALA A 37 -9.99 -14.50 0.46
N GLU A 38 -10.42 -13.72 1.45
CA GLU A 38 -9.88 -12.38 1.70
C GLU A 38 -8.42 -12.44 2.13
N ALA A 39 -8.06 -13.41 2.97
CA ALA A 39 -6.67 -13.64 3.37
C ALA A 39 -5.78 -14.03 2.18
N ALA A 40 -6.30 -14.84 1.25
CA ALA A 40 -5.60 -15.21 0.03
C ALA A 40 -5.40 -14.03 -0.92
N GLU A 41 -6.40 -13.14 -1.04
CA GLU A 41 -6.31 -11.91 -1.84
C GLU A 41 -5.21 -10.98 -1.30
N VAL A 42 -5.17 -10.76 0.02
CA VAL A 42 -4.10 -10.00 0.67
C VAL A 42 -2.72 -10.62 0.37
N ALA A 43 -2.60 -11.94 0.46
CA ALA A 43 -1.35 -12.63 0.17
C ALA A 43 -0.92 -12.52 -1.31
N ALA A 44 -1.87 -12.55 -2.23
CA ALA A 44 -1.63 -12.37 -3.67
C ALA A 44 -1.19 -10.94 -3.97
N ALA A 45 -1.92 -9.94 -3.48
CA ALA A 45 -1.60 -8.53 -3.67
C ALA A 45 -0.23 -8.17 -3.07
N ARG A 46 0.12 -8.74 -1.90
CA ARG A 46 1.43 -8.56 -1.27
C ARG A 46 2.58 -9.08 -2.13
N ARG A 47 2.39 -10.23 -2.81
CA ARG A 47 3.42 -10.77 -3.73
C ARG A 47 3.59 -9.85 -4.94
N ALA A 48 2.48 -9.46 -5.58
CA ALA A 48 2.51 -8.55 -6.72
C ALA A 48 3.18 -7.21 -6.40
N GLN A 49 2.88 -6.64 -5.21
CA GLN A 49 3.50 -5.41 -4.73
C GLN A 49 5.02 -5.54 -4.58
N ARG A 50 5.48 -6.64 -3.97
CA ARG A 50 6.92 -6.90 -3.81
C ARG A 50 7.64 -7.09 -5.14
N ASP A 51 7.01 -7.77 -6.08
CA ASP A 51 7.56 -7.97 -7.42
C ASP A 51 7.70 -6.62 -8.15
N SER A 52 6.67 -5.76 -8.10
CA SER A 52 6.77 -4.41 -8.68
C SER A 52 7.77 -3.51 -7.96
N ARG A 53 7.94 -3.67 -6.64
CA ARG A 53 8.95 -2.93 -5.88
C ARG A 53 10.36 -3.34 -6.30
N ALA A 54 10.61 -4.64 -6.50
CA ALA A 54 11.91 -5.12 -6.97
C ALA A 54 12.27 -4.52 -8.35
N GLU A 55 11.30 -4.45 -9.27
CA GLU A 55 11.49 -3.77 -10.56
C GLU A 55 11.74 -2.26 -10.38
N ALA A 56 11.00 -1.61 -9.48
CA ALA A 56 11.18 -0.19 -9.19
C ALA A 56 12.57 0.13 -8.63
N GLN A 57 13.14 -0.74 -7.80
CA GLN A 57 14.51 -0.58 -7.28
C GLN A 57 15.57 -0.56 -8.38
N MET A 58 15.28 -1.14 -9.55
CA MET A 58 16.20 -1.17 -10.70
C MET A 58 15.98 0.00 -11.67
N THR A 59 14.84 0.70 -11.58
CA THR A 59 14.37 1.60 -12.65
C THR A 59 14.03 3.02 -12.17
N ALA A 60 13.50 3.14 -10.95
CA ALA A 60 13.04 4.41 -10.39
C ALA A 60 14.22 5.25 -9.87
N SER A 61 13.98 6.55 -9.69
CA SER A 61 14.94 7.43 -9.03
C SER A 61 14.94 7.23 -7.51
N ASP A 62 16.00 7.70 -6.86
CA ASP A 62 16.09 7.72 -5.40
C ASP A 62 14.95 8.51 -4.74
N GLU A 63 14.46 9.59 -5.38
CA GLU A 63 13.35 10.38 -4.85
C GLU A 63 12.04 9.56 -4.81
N VAL A 64 11.74 8.84 -5.90
CA VAL A 64 10.61 7.92 -5.94
C VAL A 64 10.79 6.77 -4.95
N LEU A 65 11.98 6.17 -4.88
CA LEU A 65 12.27 5.06 -3.96
C LEU A 65 12.20 5.49 -2.48
N ASN A 66 12.57 6.72 -2.15
CA ASN A 66 12.43 7.24 -0.80
C ASN A 66 10.95 7.39 -0.41
N SER A 67 10.13 7.97 -1.31
CA SER A 67 8.68 8.08 -1.08
C SER A 67 8.01 6.70 -0.98
N GLU A 68 8.39 5.78 -1.86
CA GLU A 68 7.88 4.41 -1.89
C GLU A 68 8.32 3.61 -0.65
N GLY A 69 9.52 3.85 -0.14
CA GLY A 69 10.02 3.27 1.11
C GLY A 69 9.11 3.57 2.30
N GLY A 70 8.62 4.81 2.41
CA GLY A 70 7.64 5.20 3.42
C GLY A 70 6.30 4.47 3.26
N ILE A 71 5.78 4.39 2.02
CA ILE A 71 4.53 3.68 1.73
C ILE A 71 4.63 2.21 2.12
N ASN A 72 5.72 1.54 1.75
CA ASN A 72 5.93 0.13 2.07
C ASN A 72 6.12 -0.14 3.57
N ALA A 73 6.73 0.79 4.32
CA ALA A 73 6.82 0.66 5.77
C ALA A 73 5.42 0.65 6.41
N GLN A 74 4.56 1.60 6.01
CA GLN A 74 3.15 1.68 6.42
C GLN A 74 2.36 0.42 6.01
N LEU A 75 2.49 -0.04 4.76
CA LEU A 75 1.84 -1.28 4.28
C LEU A 75 2.32 -2.52 5.04
N THR A 76 3.60 -2.56 5.43
CA THR A 76 4.17 -3.66 6.21
C THR A 76 3.60 -3.67 7.63
N GLU A 77 3.43 -2.50 8.23
CA GLU A 77 2.87 -2.36 9.57
C GLU A 77 1.39 -2.72 9.61
N ALA A 78 0.58 -2.21 8.67
CA ALA A 78 -0.83 -2.59 8.53
C ALA A 78 -0.99 -4.12 8.39
N TYR A 79 -0.16 -4.76 7.57
CA TYR A 79 -0.16 -6.22 7.43
C TYR A 79 0.22 -6.94 8.74
N ARG A 80 1.21 -6.44 9.46
CA ARG A 80 1.62 -7.01 10.76
C ARG A 80 0.46 -6.98 11.76
N LEU A 81 -0.24 -5.86 11.84
CA LEU A 81 -1.41 -5.69 12.70
C LEU A 81 -2.57 -6.61 12.28
N LEU A 82 -2.84 -6.76 10.98
CA LEU A 82 -3.82 -7.75 10.48
C LEU A 82 -3.48 -9.18 10.93
N LYS A 83 -2.20 -9.60 10.83
CA LYS A 83 -1.78 -10.91 11.34
C LYS A 83 -1.89 -11.03 12.86
N GLN A 84 -1.79 -9.93 13.59
CA GLN A 84 -2.00 -9.90 15.04
C GLN A 84 -3.48 -10.06 15.40
N ILE A 85 -4.37 -9.38 14.68
CA ILE A 85 -5.83 -9.48 14.83
C ILE A 85 -6.31 -10.92 14.58
N GLU A 86 -5.83 -11.56 13.52
CA GLU A 86 -6.17 -12.97 13.22
C GLU A 86 -5.84 -13.94 14.35
N ARG A 87 -4.80 -13.66 15.14
CA ARG A 87 -4.34 -14.50 16.25
C ARG A 87 -5.02 -14.16 17.57
N ALA A 88 -5.63 -12.98 17.68
CA ALA A 88 -6.29 -12.53 18.88
C ALA A 88 -7.65 -13.22 19.02
N SER A 89 -7.93 -13.79 20.19
CA SER A 89 -9.23 -14.41 20.50
C SER A 89 -10.19 -13.46 21.22
N ASP A 90 -9.71 -12.33 21.71
CA ASP A 90 -10.46 -11.36 22.50
C ASP A 90 -10.89 -10.15 21.67
N ALA A 91 -12.20 -9.87 21.67
CA ALA A 91 -12.80 -8.75 20.95
C ALA A 91 -12.28 -7.38 21.43
N ASN A 92 -12.05 -7.21 22.74
CA ASN A 92 -11.54 -5.94 23.30
C ASN A 92 -10.12 -5.61 22.83
N THR A 93 -9.37 -6.63 22.44
CA THR A 93 -8.05 -6.48 21.83
C THR A 93 -8.13 -6.27 20.32
N ARG A 94 -9.10 -6.89 19.63
CA ARG A 94 -9.22 -6.84 18.17
C ARG A 94 -9.74 -5.51 17.65
N GLU A 95 -10.71 -4.89 18.31
CA GLU A 95 -11.38 -3.68 17.81
C GLU A 95 -10.42 -2.48 17.69
N PRO A 96 -9.61 -2.12 18.72
CA PRO A 96 -8.65 -1.03 18.58
C PRO A 96 -7.59 -1.27 17.49
N LEU A 97 -7.14 -2.51 17.34
CA LEU A 97 -6.18 -2.88 16.30
C LEU A 97 -6.79 -2.76 14.89
N LEU A 98 -8.08 -3.06 14.72
CA LEU A 98 -8.78 -2.89 13.45
C LEU A 98 -8.90 -1.41 13.08
N GLU A 99 -9.20 -0.55 14.05
CA GLU A 99 -9.23 0.90 13.86
C GLU A 99 -7.85 1.43 13.44
N GLU A 100 -6.79 1.03 14.17
CA GLU A 100 -5.41 1.39 13.84
C GLU A 100 -5.02 0.95 12.41
N VAL A 101 -5.37 -0.27 12.00
CA VAL A 101 -5.13 -0.73 10.62
C VAL A 101 -5.82 0.15 9.59
N ILE A 102 -7.10 0.49 9.81
CA ILE A 102 -7.88 1.31 8.87
C ILE A 102 -7.26 2.71 8.77
N GLU A 103 -6.87 3.32 9.89
CA GLU A 103 -6.21 4.63 9.91
C GLU A 103 -4.90 4.62 9.13
N LEU A 104 -4.01 3.65 9.37
CA LEU A 104 -2.76 3.50 8.63
C LEU A 104 -3.00 3.35 7.11
N LEU A 105 -4.00 2.55 6.73
CA LEU A 105 -4.36 2.37 5.32
C LEU A 105 -4.89 3.67 4.71
N ASP A 106 -5.64 4.49 5.43
CA ASP A 106 -6.13 5.78 4.95
C ASP A 106 -4.99 6.80 4.78
N GLU A 107 -4.03 6.84 5.69
CA GLU A 107 -2.84 7.70 5.58
C GLU A 107 -2.04 7.43 4.28
N ILE A 108 -1.96 6.16 3.87
CA ILE A 108 -1.26 5.74 2.65
C ILE A 108 -1.83 6.44 1.40
N ILE A 109 -3.12 6.81 1.35
CA ILE A 109 -3.72 7.49 0.18
C ILE A 109 -2.95 8.77 -0.15
N LEU A 110 -2.64 9.58 0.87
CA LEU A 110 -1.91 10.83 0.69
C LEU A 110 -0.46 10.57 0.28
N MET A 111 0.19 9.58 0.90
CA MET A 111 1.57 9.19 0.57
C MET A 111 1.69 8.74 -0.89
N MET A 112 0.78 7.90 -1.37
CA MET A 112 0.76 7.48 -2.78
C MET A 112 0.46 8.66 -3.72
N SER A 113 -0.35 9.63 -3.29
CA SER A 113 -0.63 10.82 -4.09
C SER A 113 0.62 11.68 -4.26
N ARG A 114 1.42 11.84 -3.20
CA ARG A 114 2.72 12.52 -3.25
C ARG A 114 3.70 11.78 -4.15
N MET A 115 3.83 10.47 -4.00
CA MET A 115 4.67 9.64 -4.88
C MET A 115 4.29 9.78 -6.35
N ARG A 116 2.99 9.77 -6.68
CA ARG A 116 2.51 10.00 -8.05
C ARG A 116 2.87 11.37 -8.59
N ALA A 117 2.89 12.41 -7.76
CA ALA A 117 3.28 13.74 -8.19
C ALA A 117 4.75 13.75 -8.64
N ILE A 118 5.65 13.16 -7.84
CA ILE A 118 7.07 12.99 -8.17
C ILE A 118 7.21 12.25 -9.51
N MET A 119 6.57 11.09 -9.64
CA MET A 119 6.61 10.29 -10.86
C MET A 119 6.12 11.06 -12.10
N ARG A 120 5.09 11.91 -11.97
CA ARG A 120 4.55 12.70 -13.09
C ARG A 120 5.51 13.81 -13.51
N ILE A 121 6.24 14.41 -12.58
CA ILE A 121 7.29 15.39 -12.87
C ILE A 121 8.41 14.72 -13.66
N GLU A 122 8.88 13.56 -13.19
CA GLU A 122 9.97 12.83 -13.84
C GLU A 122 9.61 12.29 -15.24
N LEU A 123 8.32 12.04 -15.48
CA LEU A 123 7.79 11.67 -16.80
C LEU A 123 7.48 12.89 -17.69
N ALA A 124 7.80 14.11 -17.25
CA ALA A 124 7.49 15.37 -17.93
C ALA A 124 6.00 15.53 -18.27
N ILE A 125 5.12 15.02 -17.40
CA ILE A 125 3.65 15.14 -17.52
C ILE A 125 3.15 16.42 -16.82
N THR A 126 3.88 16.89 -15.80
CA THR A 126 3.60 18.13 -15.06
C THR A 126 4.93 18.77 -14.65
N ASP A 127 4.95 20.09 -14.47
CA ASP A 127 6.19 20.82 -14.16
C ASP A 127 6.40 21.04 -12.65
N ARG A 128 5.35 20.89 -11.83
CA ARG A 128 5.40 21.06 -10.36
C ARG A 128 4.50 20.09 -9.63
N SER A 129 4.82 19.84 -8.36
CA SER A 129 3.98 19.07 -7.45
C SER A 129 2.82 19.95 -6.95
N PRO A 130 1.60 19.40 -6.79
CA PRO A 130 0.52 20.08 -6.09
C PRO A 130 0.68 20.06 -4.56
N PHE A 131 1.74 19.43 -4.05
CA PHE A 131 2.04 19.30 -2.62
C PHE A 131 3.22 20.17 -2.17
N GLU A 132 3.75 21.01 -3.07
CA GLU A 132 4.73 22.06 -2.76
C GLU A 132 4.01 23.40 -2.68
N ASP A 133 4.28 24.17 -1.62
CA ASP A 133 3.85 25.57 -1.46
C ASP A 133 4.63 26.51 -2.42
#